data_AF-A0A8J6THN4-F1
#
_entry.id   AF-A0A8J6THN4-F1
#
_cell.length_a   1.000
_cell.length_b   1.000
_cell.length_c   1.000
_cell.angle_alpha   90.00
_cell.angle_beta   90.00
_cell.angle_gamma   90.00
#
_symmetry.space_group_name_H-M   'P 1'
#
loop_
_entity.id
_entity.type
_entity.pdbx_description
1 polymer ?
#
loop_
_entity_poly.entity_id
_entity_poly.type
_entity_poly.pdbx_seq_one_letter_code
_entity_poly.pdbx_strand_id
1 'polypeptide(L)' 'MHLLVRVAEIKGRCPVYKVGDSFRLEDGYRLVSEIPLCMHSLAALLPHYNALRISEPEEWGLAGKENKTKAYVQ' A
#
# COMPACT_ATOMS: atom_id res chain seq x y z
N MET A 1 -11.47 9.94 -5.38
CA MET A 1 -10.10 9.47 -5.73
C MET A 1 -9.69 8.45 -4.69
N HIS A 2 -9.09 7.32 -5.08
CA HIS A 2 -8.76 6.23 -4.15
C HIS A 2 -7.33 5.74 -4.35
N LEU A 3 -6.71 5.24 -3.29
CA LEU A 3 -5.46 4.48 -3.36
C LEU A 3 -5.78 2.99 -3.31
N LEU A 4 -5.29 2.26 -4.31
CA LEU A 4 -5.35 0.80 -4.34
C LEU A 4 -4.05 0.25 -3.76
N VAL A 5 -4.14 -0.51 -2.67
CA VAL A 5 -3.00 -1.20 -2.07
C VAL A 5 -3.09 -2.67 -2.44
N ARG A 6 -1.98 -3.22 -2.94
CA ARG A 6 -1.90 -4.64 -3.33
C ARG A 6 -0.67 -5.28 -2.71
N VAL A 7 -0.85 -6.48 -2.18
CA VAL A 7 0.26 -7.32 -1.70
C VAL A 7 1.04 -7.82 -2.91
N ALA A 8 2.18 -7.17 -3.17
CA ALA A 8 3.05 -7.51 -4.30
C ALA A 8 3.89 -8.76 -4.03
N GLU A 9 4.37 -8.93 -2.80
CA GLU A 9 5.24 -10.02 -2.38
C GLU A 9 5.05 -10.29 -0.88
N ILE A 10 5.33 -11.52 -0.44
CA ILE A 10 5.45 -11.87 0.99
C ILE A 10 6.88 -12.39 1.22
N LYS A 11 7.69 -11.61 1.93
CA LYS A 11 9.02 -12.05 2.39
C LYS A 11 8.86 -12.81 3.70
N GLY A 12 9.17 -14.11 3.68
CA GLY A 12 8.97 -15.00 4.82
C GLY A 12 7.54 -15.52 4.90
N ARG A 13 6.81 -15.20 5.99
CA ARG A 13 5.44 -15.69 6.22
C ARG A 13 4.55 -14.59 6.79
N CYS A 14 3.46 -14.29 6.09
CA CYS A 14 2.34 -13.52 6.64
C CYS A 14 1.14 -14.46 6.82
N PRO A 15 0.57 -14.61 8.03
CA PRO A 15 -0.62 -15.44 8.22
C PRO A 15 -1.92 -14.75 7.81
N VAL A 16 -1.87 -13.45 7.52
CA VAL A 16 -3.05 -12.63 7.20
C VAL A 16 -3.26 -12.49 5.68
N TYR A 17 -2.20 -12.18 4.95
CA TYR A 17 -2.25 -11.89 3.52
C TYR A 17 -1.80 -13.05 2.64
N LYS A 18 -2.28 -13.01 1.40
CA LYS A 18 -1.79 -13.76 0.24
C LYS A 18 -1.29 -12.78 -0.83
N VAL A 19 -0.35 -13.20 -1.66
CA VAL A 19 0.09 -12.37 -2.79
C VAL A 19 -1.09 -12.12 -3.72
N GLY A 20 -1.29 -10.86 -4.12
CA GLY A 20 -2.41 -10.44 -4.95
C GLY A 20 -3.60 -9.88 -4.16
N ASP A 21 -3.68 -10.13 -2.84
CA ASP A 21 -4.66 -9.49 -1.97
C ASP A 21 -4.62 -7.98 -2.10
N SER A 22 -5.78 -7.33 -2.00
CA SER A 22 -5.88 -5.88 -2.16
C SER A 22 -6.97 -5.26 -1.31
N PHE A 23 -6.79 -3.99 -0.99
CA PHE A 23 -7.75 -3.15 -0.28
C PHE A 23 -7.62 -1.70 -0.76
N ARG A 24 -8.58 -0.85 -0.39
CA ARG A 24 -8.66 0.53 -0.85
C ARG A 24 -8.65 1.53 0.31
N LEU A 25 -8.01 2.67 0.09
CA LEU A 25 -8.23 3.89 0.86
C LEU A 25 -9.02 4.86 0.00
N GLU A 26 -10.28 5.05 0.35
CA GLU A 26 -11.17 6.01 -0.27
C GLU A 26 -11.13 7.34 0.49
N ASP A 27 -11.28 8.44 -0.25
CA ASP A 27 -11.30 9.81 0.28
C ASP A 27 -10.05 10.22 1.08
N GLY A 28 -9.03 9.35 1.12
CA GLY A 28 -7.82 9.51 1.91
C GLY A 28 -7.99 9.22 3.40
N TYR A 29 -9.05 8.56 3.84
CA TYR A 29 -9.19 8.17 5.26
C TYR A 29 -10.15 7.00 5.49
N ARG A 30 -10.98 6.67 4.49
CA ARG A 30 -11.90 5.55 4.58
C ARG A 30 -11.21 4.28 4.08
N LEU A 31 -10.86 3.41 5.01
CA LEU A 31 -10.33 2.10 4.69
C LEU A 31 -11.47 1.14 4.31
N VAL A 32 -11.37 0.54 3.12
CA VAL A 32 -12.36 -0.39 2.56
C VAL A 32 -11.64 -1.68 2.20
N SER A 33 -12.03 -2.80 2.82
CA SER A 33 -11.40 -4.11 2.65
C SER A 33 -12.43 -5.23 2.71
N GLU A 34 -12.26 -6.25 1.87
CA GLU A 34 -13.01 -7.52 1.92
C GLU A 34 -12.19 -8.64 2.58
N ILE A 35 -10.92 -8.37 2.89
CA ILE A 35 -9.98 -9.28 3.54
C ILE A 35 -9.59 -8.74 4.93
N PRO A 36 -9.16 -9.61 5.85
CA PRO A 36 -8.50 -9.16 7.07
C PRO A 36 -7.23 -8.38 6.74
N LEU A 37 -6.90 -7.39 7.56
CA LEU A 37 -5.73 -6.53 7.37
C LEU A 37 -4.61 -6.85 8.35
N CYS A 38 -3.38 -6.85 7.85
CA CYS A 38 -2.18 -7.04 8.65
C CYS A 38 -1.73 -5.71 9.25
N MET A 39 -1.70 -5.62 10.59
CA MET A 39 -1.26 -4.41 11.30
C MET A 39 0.18 -4.00 10.95
N HIS A 40 1.08 -4.96 10.68
CA HIS A 40 2.46 -4.66 10.27
C HIS A 40 2.51 -3.92 8.93
N SER A 41 1.73 -4.37 7.95
CA SER A 41 1.66 -3.71 6.65
C SER A 41 0.98 -2.35 6.74
N LEU A 42 -0.05 -2.21 7.58
CA LEU A 42 -0.67 -0.91 7.84
C LEU A 42 0.32 0.06 8.48
N ALA A 43 1.13 -0.38 9.44
CA ALA A 43 2.15 0.45 10.08
C ALA A 43 3.16 1.02 9.07
N ALA A 44 3.55 0.23 8.06
CA ALA A 44 4.42 0.69 6.97
C ALA A 44 3.72 1.65 5.99
N LEU A 45 2.41 1.48 5.75
CA LEU A 45 1.64 2.32 4.83
C LEU A 45 1.24 3.68 5.43
N LEU A 46 0.89 3.70 6.73
CA LEU A 46 0.29 4.86 7.41
C LEU A 46 1.08 6.17 7.29
N PRO A 47 2.43 6.19 7.32
CA PRO A 47 3.19 7.43 7.14
C PRO A 47 3.06 8.04 5.74
N HIS A 48 2.70 7.26 4.73
CA HIS A 48 2.85 7.64 3.32
C HIS A 48 1.52 7.84 2.58
N TYR A 49 0.43 7.20 3.01
CA TYR A 49 -0.80 7.17 2.21
C TYR A 49 -1.34 8.56 1.88
N ASN A 50 -1.22 9.55 2.76
CA ASN A 50 -1.77 10.87 2.48
C ASN A 50 -0.91 11.64 1.47
N ALA A 51 0.42 11.50 1.55
CA ALA A 51 1.34 12.08 0.59
C ALA A 51 1.10 11.52 -0.82
N LEU A 52 0.95 10.20 -0.94
CA LEU A 52 0.69 9.49 -2.20
C LEU A 52 -0.63 9.88 -2.90
N ARG A 53 -1.48 10.69 -2.27
CA ARG A 53 -2.69 11.24 -2.92
C ARG A 53 -2.44 12.50 -3.73
N ILE A 54 -1.37 13.23 -3.43
CA ILE A 54 -1.11 14.56 -3.98
C ILE A 54 0.25 14.67 -4.66
N SER A 55 0.97 13.55 -4.75
CA SER A 55 2.33 13.50 -5.30
C SER A 55 2.65 12.11 -5.82
N GLU A 56 3.60 12.05 -6.73
CA GLU A 56 4.07 10.81 -7.33
C GLU A 56 5.00 10.04 -6.37
N PRO A 57 5.02 8.70 -6.44
CA PRO A 57 5.91 7.89 -5.62
C PRO A 57 7.40 8.24 -5.72
N GLU A 58 7.84 8.75 -6.88
CA GLU A 58 9.24 9.14 -7.14
C GLU A 58 9.68 10.33 -6.26
N GLU A 59 8.80 11.30 -6.03
CA GLU A 59 9.07 12.48 -5.21
C GLU A 59 9.38 12.12 -3.75
N TRP A 60 8.92 10.95 -3.30
CA TRP A 60 9.10 10.43 -1.94
C TRP A 60 10.14 9.32 -1.84
N GLY A 61 10.82 8.98 -2.94
CA GLY A 61 11.77 7.86 -2.97
C GLY A 61 11.11 6.50 -2.72
N LEU A 62 9.80 6.38 -2.90
CA LEU A 62 9.04 5.14 -2.73
C LEU A 62 8.78 4.41 -4.06
N ALA A 63 9.11 5.06 -5.17
CA ALA A 63 8.98 4.51 -6.52
C ALA A 63 9.73 3.18 -6.68
N GLY A 64 9.07 2.21 -7.31
CA GLY A 64 9.72 0.97 -7.74
C GLY A 64 10.77 1.22 -8.83
N LYS A 65 11.85 0.44 -8.81
CA LYS A 65 12.93 0.53 -9.83
C LYS A 65 12.43 0.31 -11.26
N GLU A 66 11.52 -0.63 -11.44
CA GLU A 66 10.94 -0.99 -12.74
C GLU A 66 9.69 -0.17 -13.09
N ASN A 67 8.97 0.33 -12.06
CA ASN A 67 7.76 1.10 -12.26
C ASN A 67 7.71 2.28 -11.28
N LYS A 68 8.02 3.46 -11.81
CA LYS A 68 8.09 4.72 -11.06
C LYS A 68 6.73 5.25 -10.63
N THR A 69 5.64 4.81 -11.25
CA THR A 69 4.26 5.25 -10.92
C THR A 69 3.66 4.45 -9.76
N LYS A 70 4.42 3.56 -9.12
CA LYS A 70 3.97 2.73 -8.00
C LYS A 70 4.90 2.87 -6.81
N ALA A 71 4.31 3.09 -5.64
CA ALA A 71 5.01 3.10 -4.37
C ALA A 71 5.12 1.69 -3.79
N TYR A 72 6.26 1.38 -3.15
CA TYR A 72 6.48 0.12 -2.43
C TYR A 72 6.92 0.41 -0.99
N VAL A 73 6.22 -0.20 -0.03
CA VAL A 73 6.49 -0.08 1.41
C VAL A 73 6.47 -1.49 2.04
N GLN A 74 7.23 -1.71 3.10
CA GLN A 74 7.34 -2.99 3.79
C GLN A 74 7.34 -2.81 5.31
#